data_AF-A0A7W1PLU2-F1
#
_entry.id   AF-A0A7W1PLU2-F1
#
_cell.length_a   1.000
_cell.length_b   1.000
_cell.length_c   1.000
_cell.angle_alpha   90.00
_cell.angle_beta   90.00
_cell.angle_gamma   90.00
#
_symmetry.space_group_name_H-M   'P 1'
#
loop_
_entity.id
_entity.type
_entity.pdbx_description
1 polymer ?
#
loop_
_entity_poly.entity_id
_entity_poly.type
_entity_poly.pdbx_seq_one_letter_code
_entity_poly.pdbx_strand_id
1 'polypeptide(L)'
;PGDIQVLAALGRTHALDGRPDDARAVLARLDSLSDQRYVSPYLLAGIGEAMGDRRRAFAWLEEAVADRAGQLVYLKLDTRLDRLRGDRRFARIARSVGLP
;
A
#
# COMPACT_ATOMS: atom_id res chain seq x y z
N PRO A 1 21.08 -4.48 -4.16
CA PRO A 1 19.93 -4.23 -3.27
C PRO A 1 18.99 -3.17 -3.88
N GLY A 2 17.75 -3.52 -4.22
CA GLY A 2 16.78 -2.56 -4.78
C GLY A 2 16.19 -1.69 -3.69
N ASP A 3 15.99 -0.41 -3.95
CA ASP A 3 15.27 0.51 -3.07
C ASP A 3 13.81 0.03 -2.90
N ILE A 4 13.29 0.04 -1.66
CA ILE A 4 11.94 -0.47 -1.34
C ILE A 4 10.85 0.35 -2.03
N GLN A 5 11.04 1.68 -2.12
CA GLN A 5 10.07 2.55 -2.76
C GLN A 5 10.06 2.33 -4.28
N VAL A 6 11.24 2.19 -4.89
CA VAL A 6 11.35 1.87 -6.33
C VAL A 6 10.69 0.53 -6.63
N LEU A 7 10.93 -0.48 -5.81
CA LEU A 7 10.32 -1.80 -5.99
C LEU A 7 8.79 -1.74 -5.82
N ALA A 8 8.28 -1.03 -4.82
CA ALA A 8 6.84 -0.86 -4.64
C ALA A 8 6.19 -0.08 -5.79
N ALA A 9 6.84 0.97 -6.29
CA ALA A 9 6.40 1.70 -7.47
C ALA A 9 6.33 0.79 -8.70
N LEU A 10 7.34 -0.07 -8.90
CA LEU A 10 7.35 -1.07 -9.98
C LEU A 10 6.16 -2.03 -9.88
N GLY A 11 5.92 -2.59 -8.69
CA GLY A 11 4.78 -3.49 -8.46
C GLY A 11 3.43 -2.83 -8.76
N ARG A 12 3.28 -1.56 -8.36
CA ARG A 12 2.08 -0.77 -8.68
C ARG A 12 1.94 -0.53 -10.18
N THR A 13 3.03 -0.20 -10.87
CA THR A 13 3.02 -0.01 -12.33
C THR A 13 2.61 -1.28 -13.05
N HIS A 14 3.15 -2.45 -12.68
CA HIS A 14 2.72 -3.73 -13.24
C HIS A 14 1.23 -3.99 -13.04
N ALA A 15 0.71 -3.70 -11.84
CA ALA A 15 -0.71 -3.88 -11.54
C ALA A 15 -1.60 -2.99 -12.41
N LEU A 16 -1.23 -1.72 -12.59
CA LEU A 16 -1.96 -0.77 -13.46
C LEU A 16 -1.89 -1.13 -14.94
N ASP A 17 -0.78 -1.74 -15.37
CA ASP A 17 -0.54 -2.17 -16.75
C ASP A 17 -1.22 -3.52 -17.08
N GLY A 18 -2.09 -4.02 -16.19
CA GLY A 18 -2.79 -5.29 -16.41
C GLY A 18 -1.89 -6.52 -16.32
N ARG A 19 -0.75 -6.42 -15.62
CA ARG A 19 0.21 -7.50 -15.39
C ARG A 19 0.19 -7.95 -13.92
N PRO A 20 -0.88 -8.65 -13.48
CA PRO A 20 -1.07 -8.97 -12.08
C PRO A 20 -0.04 -9.99 -11.55
N ASP A 21 0.51 -10.84 -12.40
CA ASP A 21 1.54 -11.81 -11.99
C ASP A 21 2.87 -11.13 -11.69
N ASP A 22 3.29 -10.17 -12.51
CA ASP A 22 4.47 -9.33 -12.22
C ASP A 22 4.28 -8.55 -10.92
N ALA A 23 3.09 -7.98 -10.68
CA ALA A 23 2.78 -7.27 -9.44
C ALA A 23 2.84 -8.21 -8.21
N ARG A 24 2.34 -9.44 -8.33
CA ARG A 24 2.45 -10.46 -7.27
C ARG A 24 3.89 -10.89 -7.03
N ALA A 25 4.70 -11.02 -8.07
CA ALA A 25 6.12 -11.32 -7.94
C ALA A 25 6.85 -10.20 -7.17
N VAL A 26 6.50 -8.94 -7.44
CA VAL A 26 7.01 -7.80 -6.67
C VAL A 26 6.56 -7.85 -5.21
N LEU A 27 5.29 -8.15 -4.93
CA LEU A 27 4.80 -8.31 -3.55
C LEU A 27 5.54 -9.43 -2.81
N ALA A 28 5.73 -10.59 -3.43
CA ALA A 28 6.51 -11.68 -2.85
C ALA A 28 7.98 -11.30 -2.62
N ARG A 29 8.55 -10.48 -3.52
CA ARG A 29 9.90 -9.95 -3.32
C ARG A 29 9.98 -8.96 -2.16
N LEU A 30 8.97 -8.11 -1.99
CA LEU A 30 8.88 -7.17 -0.88
C LEU A 30 8.72 -7.91 0.46
N ASP A 31 7.91 -8.97 0.49
CA ASP A 31 7.74 -9.87 1.64
C ASP A 31 9.06 -10.55 2.03
N SER A 32 9.79 -11.12 1.07
CA SER A 32 11.13 -11.68 1.35
C SER A 32 12.14 -10.63 1.85
N LEU A 33 11.94 -9.35 1.50
CA LEU A 33 12.79 -8.26 1.98
C LEU A 33 12.40 -7.76 3.36
N SER A 34 11.15 -7.97 3.81
CA SER A 34 10.71 -7.56 5.15
C SER A 34 11.43 -8.30 6.28
N ASP A 35 11.96 -9.50 5.99
CA ASP A 35 12.81 -10.25 6.93
C ASP A 35 14.16 -9.55 7.22
N GLN A 36 14.59 -8.64 6.34
CA GLN A 36 15.92 -8.03 6.41
C GLN A 36 15.88 -6.53 6.69
N ARG A 37 14.79 -5.86 6.31
CA ARG A 37 14.63 -4.41 6.44
C ARG A 37 13.17 -4.03 6.44
N TYR A 38 12.87 -2.88 7.02
CA TYR A 38 11.51 -2.37 7.07
C TYR A 38 10.91 -2.21 5.67
N VAL A 39 9.74 -2.83 5.46
CA VAL A 39 8.89 -2.65 4.28
C VAL A 39 7.57 -2.11 4.76
N SER A 40 7.26 -0.88 4.37
CA SER A 40 6.07 -0.22 4.87
C SER A 40 4.78 -0.86 4.31
N PRO A 41 3.84 -1.29 5.17
CA PRO A 41 2.54 -1.81 4.72
C PRO A 41 1.77 -0.80 3.87
N TYR A 42 1.98 0.50 4.10
CA TYR A 42 1.40 1.58 3.30
C TYR A 42 1.78 1.48 1.80
N LEU A 43 3.01 1.06 1.49
CA LEU A 43 3.44 0.85 0.11
C LEU A 43 2.76 -0.37 -0.51
N LEU A 44 2.59 -1.45 0.26
CA LEU A 44 1.87 -2.66 -0.17
C LEU A 44 0.40 -2.35 -0.46
N ALA A 45 -0.24 -1.51 0.37
CA ALA A 45 -1.59 -1.03 0.14
C ALA A 45 -1.77 -0.36 -1.23
N GLY A 46 -0.79 0.45 -1.66
CA GLY A 46 -0.82 1.08 -2.98
C GLY A 46 -0.73 0.09 -4.15
N ILE A 47 -0.03 -1.04 -3.97
CA ILE A 47 0.00 -2.12 -4.99
C ILE A 47 -1.34 -2.86 -4.98
N GLY A 48 -1.86 -3.21 -3.80
CA GLY A 48 -3.15 -3.88 -3.65
C GLY A 48 -4.31 -3.09 -4.25
N GLU A 49 -4.32 -1.77 -4.04
CA GLU A 49 -5.28 -0.85 -4.67
C GLU A 49 -5.20 -0.95 -6.19
N ALA A 50 -3.99 -0.83 -6.76
CA ALA A 50 -3.80 -0.87 -8.20
C ALA A 50 -4.22 -2.21 -8.82
N MET A 51 -4.06 -3.31 -8.07
CA MET A 51 -4.53 -4.64 -8.46
C MET A 51 -6.06 -4.82 -8.34
N GLY A 52 -6.79 -3.83 -7.80
CA GLY A 52 -8.22 -3.93 -7.52
C GLY A 52 -8.56 -4.78 -6.30
N ASP A 53 -7.57 -5.30 -5.55
CA ASP A 53 -7.79 -6.05 -4.32
C ASP A 53 -7.99 -5.10 -3.14
N ARG A 54 -9.18 -4.51 -3.12
CA ARG A 54 -9.60 -3.57 -2.06
C ARG A 54 -9.55 -4.21 -0.67
N ARG A 55 -9.73 -5.54 -0.56
CA ARG A 55 -9.65 -6.24 0.74
C ARG A 55 -8.23 -6.21 1.29
N ARG A 56 -7.23 -6.60 0.48
CA ARG A 56 -5.81 -6.55 0.90
C ARG A 56 -5.32 -5.12 1.09
N ALA A 57 -5.72 -4.19 0.22
CA ALA A 57 -5.35 -2.79 0.36
C ALA A 57 -5.76 -2.22 1.73
N PHE A 58 -7.00 -2.49 2.18
CA PHE A 58 -7.43 -2.05 3.50
C PHE A 58 -6.72 -2.77 4.65
N ALA A 59 -6.47 -4.07 4.53
CA ALA A 59 -5.73 -4.81 5.56
C ALA A 59 -4.33 -4.20 5.77
N TRP A 60 -3.62 -3.87 4.68
CA TRP A 60 -2.31 -3.23 4.76
C TRP A 60 -2.37 -1.78 5.25
N LEU A 61 -3.45 -1.04 4.99
CA LEU A 61 -3.63 0.29 5.60
C LEU A 61 -3.86 0.18 7.11
N GLU A 62 -4.63 -0.80 7.58
CA GLU A 62 -4.81 -1.04 9.02
C GLU A 62 -3.50 -1.47 9.69
N GLU A 63 -2.71 -2.33 9.03
CA GLU A 63 -1.37 -2.70 9.47
C GLU A 63 -0.43 -1.50 9.51
N ALA A 64 -0.48 -0.63 8.50
CA ALA A 64 0.30 0.62 8.49
C ALA A 64 -0.04 1.51 9.69
N VAL A 65 -1.32 1.56 10.12
CA VAL A 65 -1.72 2.28 11.34
C VAL A 65 -1.12 1.64 12.58
N ALA A 66 -1.20 0.32 12.71
CA ALA A 66 -0.63 -0.40 13.85
C ALA A 66 0.89 -0.20 13.96
N ASP A 67 1.57 -0.25 12.82
CA ASP A 67 3.00 -0.06 12.66
C ASP A 67 3.44 1.43 12.70
N ARG A 68 2.48 2.35 12.72
CA ARG A 68 2.72 3.81 12.70
C ARG A 68 3.57 4.26 11.51
N ALA A 69 3.31 3.69 10.34
CA ALA A 69 4.03 3.98 9.11
C ALA A 69 4.01 5.49 8.79
N GLY A 70 5.20 6.07 8.58
CA GLY A 70 5.37 7.52 8.39
C GLY A 70 4.57 8.09 7.20
N GLN A 71 4.29 7.29 6.18
CA GLN A 71 3.52 7.73 5.01
C GLN A 71 2.04 7.99 5.31
N LEU A 72 1.51 7.58 6.47
CA LEU A 72 0.12 7.86 6.86
C LEU A 72 -0.19 9.37 6.92
N VAL A 73 0.82 10.22 7.08
CA VAL A 73 0.67 11.69 6.98
C VAL A 73 0.13 12.13 5.62
N TYR A 74 0.35 11.32 4.58
CA TYR A 74 -0.11 11.57 3.22
C TYR A 74 -1.42 10.84 2.87
N LEU A 75 -2.05 10.14 3.81
CA LEU A 75 -3.21 9.27 3.53
C LEU A 75 -4.30 9.99 2.72
N LYS A 76 -4.66 11.23 3.09
CA LYS A 76 -5.66 12.04 2.39
C LYS A 76 -5.13 12.82 1.17
N LEU A 77 -3.85 12.76 0.86
CA LEU A 77 -3.22 13.48 -0.25
C LEU A 77 -2.74 12.55 -1.35
N ASP A 78 -2.41 11.31 -1.01
CA ASP A 78 -1.85 10.33 -1.92
C ASP A 78 -2.88 9.87 -2.96
N THR A 79 -2.64 10.24 -4.22
CA THR A 79 -3.52 9.89 -5.34
C THR A 79 -3.54 8.40 -5.64
N ARG A 80 -2.55 7.64 -5.14
CA ARG A 80 -2.53 6.19 -5.25
C ARG A 80 -3.69 5.52 -4.50
N LEU A 81 -4.33 6.22 -3.57
CA LEU A 81 -5.43 5.69 -2.76
C LEU A 81 -6.80 6.27 -3.17
N ASP A 82 -6.88 7.01 -4.28
CA ASP A 82 -8.11 7.72 -4.68
C ASP A 82 -9.31 6.80 -4.83
N ARG A 83 -9.11 5.58 -5.37
CA ARG A 83 -10.18 4.60 -5.50
C ARG A 83 -10.68 4.06 -4.16
N LEU A 84 -9.96 4.26 -3.06
CA LEU A 84 -10.38 3.85 -1.72
C LEU A 84 -11.15 4.94 -0.96
N ARG A 85 -11.02 6.21 -1.35
CA ARG A 85 -11.54 7.37 -0.60
C ARG A 85 -13.04 7.35 -0.36
N GLY A 86 -13.82 6.77 -1.28
CA GLY A 86 -15.27 6.66 -1.16
C GLY A 86 -15.75 5.58 -0.19
N ASP A 87 -14.86 4.69 0.28
CA ASP A 87 -15.22 3.60 1.19
C ASP A 87 -15.21 4.08 2.65
N ARG A 88 -16.23 3.69 3.43
CA ARG A 88 -16.35 4.05 4.85
C ARG A 88 -15.15 3.61 5.69
N ARG A 89 -14.47 2.52 5.30
CA ARG A 89 -13.25 2.04 5.97
C ARG A 89 -12.10 3.02 5.83
N PHE A 90 -11.98 3.70 4.69
CA PHE A 90 -10.94 4.71 4.49
C PHE A 90 -11.13 5.88 5.46
N ALA A 91 -12.35 6.39 5.59
CA ALA A 91 -12.66 7.45 6.56
C ALA A 91 -12.41 7.01 8.01
N ARG A 92 -12.66 5.74 8.34
CA ARG A 92 -12.33 5.18 9.67
C ARG A 92 -10.83 5.18 9.94
N ILE A 93 -10.02 4.74 8.97
CA ILE A 93 -8.55 4.71 9.06
C ILE A 93 -7.99 6.13 9.16
N ALA A 94 -8.51 7.08 8.39
CA ALA A 94 -8.11 8.49 8.48
C ALA A 94 -8.35 9.06 9.89
N ARG A 95 -9.53 8.81 10.47
CA ARG A 95 -9.83 9.26 11.84
C ARG A 95 -8.94 8.59 12.89
N SER A 96 -8.56 7.32 12.74
CA SER A 96 -7.68 6.67 13.72
C SER A 96 -6.27 7.25 13.75
N VAL A 97 -5.87 7.99 12.71
CA VAL A 97 -4.57 8.71 12.66
C VAL A 97 -4.72 10.23 12.83
N GLY A 98 -5.88 10.71 13.30
CA GLY A 98 -6.13 12.12 13.58
C GLY A 98 -6.42 12.99 12.35
N LEU A 99 -6.70 12.39 11.19
CA LEU A 99 -7.11 13.12 9.99
C LEU A 99 -8.64 13.22 9.92
N PRO A 100 -9.18 14.37 9.48
CA PRO A 100 -10.63 14.61 9.41
C PRO A 100 -11.33 13.70 8.38
#